data_AF-A0A940B300-F1
#
_entry.id   AF-A0A940B300-F1
#
_cell.length_a   1.000
_cell.length_b   1.000
_cell.length_c   1.000
_cell.angle_alpha   90.00
_cell.angle_beta   90.00
_cell.angle_gamma   90.00
#
_symmetry.space_group_name_H-M   'P 1'
#
loop_
_entity.id
_entity.type
_entity.pdbx_description
1 polymer ?
#
loop_
_entity_poly.entity_id
_entity_poly.type
_entity_poly.pdbx_seq_one_letter_code
_entity_poly.pdbx_strand_id
1 'polypeptide(L)'
;MEKCELLPVGTLGASQEGMLVIEQFLMANYRFRRNILNGKVEFAVLPKADKKADGNTVEQGDSLSCASFEADLYYRPLTPAALNSIIIRAKREQVLEKGSPKTEITEYVQSEEVPEHNPVQAFLKSLPAWDGQNHIAKVFGRLPGITSEQLNYLTIWLRSAVAHWLQMDMLHGNECVPTFIGAQGCGKTTFVRRLLPPALREYYLDHLNLSNKFDKDMALTNNLFVNLDELEAIRPSQQSSLKQTLSVSKVNGRPIFGRTQEDRPRFASFVATTNNRHPLKDVTGSRR
;
A
#
# COMPACT_ATOMS: atom_id res chain seq x y z
N MET A 1 -39.06 -17.63 41.08
CA MET A 1 -37.76 -17.78 40.39
C MET A 1 -38.08 -17.93 38.91
N GLU A 2 -37.89 -17.00 38.00
CA GLU A 2 -37.41 -15.61 38.01
C GLU A 2 -38.00 -15.05 36.70
N LYS A 3 -38.73 -13.93 36.76
CA LYS A 3 -39.19 -13.23 35.56
C LYS A 3 -37.96 -12.53 34.97
N CYS A 4 -37.54 -12.94 33.77
CA CYS A 4 -36.54 -12.22 33.00
C CYS A 4 -37.23 -10.96 32.46
N GLU A 5 -37.08 -9.84 33.19
CA GLU A 5 -37.48 -8.52 32.72
C GLU A 5 -36.61 -8.15 31.52
N LEU A 6 -37.24 -8.00 30.36
CA LEU A 6 -36.65 -7.36 29.20
C LEU A 6 -36.32 -5.92 29.60
N LEU A 7 -35.02 -5.60 29.71
CA LEU A 7 -34.55 -4.24 29.85
C LEU A 7 -35.04 -3.42 28.64
N PRO A 8 -35.60 -2.22 28.84
CA PRO A 8 -36.07 -1.39 27.75
C PRO A 8 -34.89 -1.02 26.83
N VAL A 9 -35.12 -1.12 25.52
CA VAL A 9 -34.25 -0.54 24.49
C VAL A 9 -34.16 0.94 24.78
N GLY A 10 -33.05 1.36 25.40
CA GLY A 10 -32.82 2.74 25.76
C GLY A 10 -32.82 3.62 24.52
N THR A 11 -33.52 4.74 24.59
CA THR A 11 -33.47 5.82 23.62
C THR A 11 -32.00 6.20 23.38
N LEU A 12 -31.52 6.09 22.14
CA LEU A 12 -30.16 6.49 21.77
C LEU A 12 -29.94 7.94 22.21
N GLY A 13 -28.81 8.22 22.86
CA GLY A 13 -28.48 9.60 23.21
C GLY A 13 -28.27 10.44 21.95
N ALA A 14 -28.58 11.74 21.99
CA ALA A 14 -28.45 12.65 20.84
C ALA A 14 -27.06 12.62 20.16
N SER A 15 -26.00 12.28 20.91
CA SER A 15 -24.64 12.07 20.41
C SER A 15 -24.48 10.80 19.55
N GLN A 16 -25.19 9.71 19.90
CA GLN A 16 -25.19 8.46 19.14
C GLN A 16 -26.07 8.56 17.89
N GLU A 17 -27.19 9.27 17.96
CA GLU A 17 -28.04 9.55 16.79
C GLU A 17 -27.29 10.37 15.73
N GLY A 18 -26.54 11.40 16.15
CA GLY A 18 -25.72 12.20 15.23
C GLY A 18 -24.64 11.42 14.51
N MET A 19 -23.95 10.51 15.20
CA MET A 19 -22.93 9.65 14.60
C MET A 19 -23.52 8.72 13.53
N LEU A 20 -24.67 8.11 13.80
CA LEU A 20 -25.32 7.16 12.90
C LEU A 20 -25.81 7.83 11.61
N VAL A 21 -26.34 9.05 11.70
CA VAL A 21 -26.76 9.83 10.51
C VAL A 21 -25.56 10.24 9.66
N ILE A 22 -24.44 10.61 10.29
CA ILE A 22 -23.20 10.94 9.57
C ILE A 22 -22.62 9.72 8.88
N GLU A 23 -22.62 8.56 9.54
CA GLU A 23 -22.16 7.31 8.96
C GLU A 23 -22.98 6.95 7.72
N GLN A 24 -24.31 7.04 7.78
CA GLN A 24 -25.19 6.84 6.63
C GLN A 24 -24.87 7.81 5.48
N PHE A 25 -24.67 9.10 5.79
CA PHE A 25 -24.25 10.08 4.79
C PHE A 25 -22.91 9.70 4.15
N LEU A 26 -21.92 9.28 4.95
CA LEU A 26 -20.60 8.90 4.46
C LEU A 26 -20.68 7.64 3.58
N MET A 27 -21.35 6.58 4.04
CA MET A 27 -21.51 5.32 3.30
C MET A 27 -22.29 5.48 2.00
N ALA A 28 -23.27 6.38 1.96
CA ALA A 28 -24.05 6.65 0.75
C ALA A 28 -23.28 7.44 -0.32
N ASN A 29 -22.23 8.17 0.07
CA ASN A 29 -21.55 9.13 -0.82
C ASN A 29 -20.08 8.81 -1.09
N TYR A 30 -19.45 8.02 -0.23
CA TYR A 30 -18.01 7.81 -0.24
C TYR A 30 -17.68 6.37 0.13
N ARG A 31 -16.54 5.89 -0.38
CA ARG A 31 -15.88 4.68 0.14
C ARG A 31 -14.51 5.06 0.64
N PHE A 32 -14.23 4.75 1.90
CA PHE A 32 -12.95 4.97 2.54
C PHE A 32 -12.17 3.66 2.62
N ARG A 33 -10.85 3.76 2.59
CA ARG A 33 -9.95 2.64 2.87
C ARG A 33 -8.61 3.16 3.41
N ARG A 34 -7.92 2.37 4.23
CA ARG A 34 -6.61 2.72 4.78
C ARG A 34 -5.53 1.91 4.09
N ASN A 35 -4.69 2.57 3.31
CA ASN A 35 -3.61 1.90 2.58
C ASN A 35 -2.51 1.47 3.55
N ILE A 36 -2.27 0.16 3.68
CA ILE A 36 -1.34 -0.37 4.67
C ILE A 36 0.13 -0.10 4.34
N LEU A 37 0.47 0.16 3.07
CA LEU A 37 1.85 0.48 2.68
C LEU A 37 2.22 1.89 3.10
N ASN A 38 1.36 2.87 2.83
CA ASN A 38 1.69 4.27 3.10
C ASN A 38 1.03 4.85 4.36
N GLY A 39 0.12 4.10 4.99
CA GLY A 39 -0.64 4.48 6.19
C GLY A 39 -1.70 5.55 5.94
N LYS A 40 -1.93 5.97 4.70
CA LYS A 40 -2.86 7.06 4.36
C LYS A 40 -4.27 6.50 4.20
N VAL A 41 -5.24 7.29 4.65
CA VAL A 41 -6.64 7.08 4.29
C VAL A 41 -6.84 7.59 2.87
N GLU A 42 -7.47 6.76 2.05
CA GLU A 42 -7.90 7.04 0.69
C GLU A 42 -9.41 7.00 0.63
N PHE A 43 -9.98 7.72 -0.33
CA PHE A 43 -11.42 7.68 -0.56
C PHE A 43 -11.77 7.78 -2.04
N ALA A 44 -12.92 7.22 -2.38
CA ALA A 44 -13.58 7.38 -3.67
C ALA A 44 -14.97 8.00 -3.46
N VAL A 45 -15.44 8.76 -4.44
CA VAL A 45 -16.82 9.29 -4.46
C VAL A 45 -17.70 8.27 -5.15
N LEU A 46 -18.83 7.92 -4.52
CA LEU A 46 -19.79 7.00 -5.11
C LEU A 46 -20.62 7.71 -6.19
N PRO A 47 -20.89 7.06 -7.33
CA PRO A 47 -21.84 7.57 -8.31
C PRO A 47 -23.20 7.76 -7.65
N LYS A 48 -23.87 8.88 -7.94
CA LYS A 48 -25.28 9.00 -7.56
C LYS A 48 -26.07 8.04 -8.43
N ALA A 49 -26.91 7.20 -7.82
CA ALA A 49 -27.89 6.45 -8.59
C ALA A 49 -28.78 7.46 -9.32
N ASP A 50 -28.66 7.54 -10.64
CA ASP A 50 -29.56 8.37 -11.44
C ASP A 50 -30.98 7.88 -11.19
N LYS A 51 -31.81 8.75 -10.59
CA LYS A 51 -33.26 8.58 -10.68
C LYS A 51 -33.63 8.80 -12.14
N LYS A 52 -33.55 7.75 -12.96
CA LYS A 52 -34.27 7.72 -14.23
C LYS A 52 -35.77 7.75 -13.91
N ALA A 53 -36.31 8.95 -13.87
CA ALA A 53 -37.69 9.17 -14.24
C ALA A 53 -37.80 8.87 -15.73
N ASP A 54 -38.35 7.71 -16.06
CA ASP A 54 -39.44 7.59 -17.03
C ASP A 54 -40.01 6.17 -16.91
N GLY A 55 -41.31 6.11 -16.64
CA GLY A 55 -42.02 4.87 -16.37
C GLY A 55 -42.12 3.99 -17.61
N ASN A 56 -41.65 2.74 -17.50
CA ASN A 56 -42.46 1.58 -17.85
C ASN A 56 -41.88 0.32 -17.21
N THR A 57 -42.74 -0.46 -16.57
CA THR A 57 -42.48 -1.77 -15.97
C THR A 57 -42.17 -2.83 -17.03
N VAL A 58 -41.22 -3.74 -16.76
CA VAL A 58 -41.47 -5.16 -16.40
C VAL A 58 -40.16 -5.78 -15.87
N GLU A 59 -40.33 -6.59 -14.83
CA GLU A 59 -39.37 -7.32 -14.03
C GLU A 59 -38.59 -8.40 -14.81
N GLN A 60 -37.32 -8.58 -14.48
CA GLN A 60 -36.77 -9.90 -14.09
C GLN A 60 -35.42 -9.71 -13.42
N GLY A 61 -35.33 -10.27 -12.21
CA GLY A 61 -34.17 -10.14 -11.34
C GLY A 61 -32.94 -10.79 -11.96
N ASP A 62 -31.84 -10.05 -11.92
CA ASP A 62 -30.56 -10.64 -11.66
C ASP A 62 -29.85 -9.77 -10.64
N SER A 63 -29.40 -10.42 -9.58
CA SER A 63 -28.65 -9.85 -8.47
C SER A 63 -27.29 -9.39 -9.02
N LEU A 64 -27.26 -8.23 -9.68
CA LEU A 64 -26.03 -7.57 -10.10
C LEU A 64 -25.29 -7.19 -8.82
N SER A 65 -24.41 -8.08 -8.37
CA SER A 65 -23.73 -7.96 -7.09
C SER A 65 -23.04 -6.59 -6.97
N CYS A 66 -23.20 -5.93 -5.82
CA CYS A 66 -22.51 -4.68 -5.45
C CYS A 66 -21.00 -4.70 -5.76
N ALA A 67 -20.38 -5.88 -5.83
CA ALA A 67 -18.97 -6.07 -6.16
C ALA A 67 -18.58 -5.54 -7.54
N SER A 68 -19.51 -5.55 -8.51
CA SER A 68 -19.22 -5.10 -9.89
C SER A 68 -19.10 -3.57 -10.05
N PHE A 69 -19.72 -2.79 -9.15
CA PHE A 69 -19.64 -1.32 -9.17
C PHE A 69 -18.43 -0.77 -8.40
N GLU A 70 -17.82 -1.56 -7.52
CA GLU A 70 -16.66 -1.13 -6.72
C GLU A 70 -15.34 -1.18 -7.49
N ALA A 71 -15.26 -1.97 -8.57
CA ALA A 71 -14.04 -2.19 -9.33
C ALA A 71 -13.54 -0.93 -10.08
N ASP A 72 -14.44 0.00 -10.43
CA ASP A 72 -14.12 1.21 -11.21
C ASP A 72 -13.98 2.49 -10.36
N LEU A 73 -13.96 2.36 -9.04
CA LEU A 73 -13.84 3.52 -8.16
C LEU A 73 -12.44 4.12 -8.21
N TYR A 74 -12.35 5.42 -8.53
CA TYR A 74 -11.10 6.17 -8.47
C TYR A 74 -10.81 6.61 -7.03
N TYR A 75 -9.90 5.90 -6.37
CA TYR A 75 -9.42 6.24 -5.04
C TYR A 75 -8.33 7.31 -5.09
N ARG A 76 -8.41 8.27 -4.18
CA ARG A 76 -7.38 9.30 -3.98
C ARG A 76 -7.10 9.53 -2.49
N PRO A 77 -5.90 10.04 -2.13
CA PRO A 77 -5.59 10.35 -0.74
C PRO A 77 -6.58 11.35 -0.13
N LEU A 78 -7.03 11.07 1.10
CA LEU A 78 -7.85 11.96 1.89
C LEU A 78 -6.98 13.07 2.48
N THR A 79 -6.72 14.10 1.67
CA THR A 79 -5.98 15.29 2.13
C THR A 79 -6.83 16.12 3.11
N PRO A 80 -6.22 17.01 3.91
CA PRO A 80 -6.99 17.93 4.76
C PRO A 80 -8.01 18.77 3.97
N ALA A 81 -7.67 19.18 2.75
CA ALA A 81 -8.58 19.90 1.86
C ALA A 81 -9.75 19.01 1.40
N ALA A 82 -9.50 17.74 1.11
CA ALA A 82 -10.55 16.79 0.76
C ALA A 82 -11.50 16.52 1.95
N LEU A 83 -10.95 16.31 3.15
CA LEU A 83 -11.74 16.17 4.38
C LEU A 83 -12.62 17.39 4.62
N ASN A 84 -12.06 18.59 4.51
CA ASN A 84 -12.82 19.83 4.63
C ASN A 84 -13.94 19.95 3.57
N SER A 85 -13.70 19.44 2.35
CA SER A 85 -14.72 19.42 1.30
C SER A 85 -15.90 18.49 1.66
N ILE A 86 -15.62 17.34 2.27
CA ILE A 86 -16.65 16.40 2.76
C ILE A 86 -17.46 17.06 3.89
N ILE A 87 -16.79 17.72 4.84
CA ILE A 87 -17.44 18.43 5.94
C ILE A 87 -18.33 19.57 5.43
N ILE A 88 -17.84 20.38 4.47
CA ILE A 88 -18.64 21.46 3.86
C ILE A 88 -19.86 20.90 3.16
N ARG A 89 -19.72 19.76 2.48
CA ARG A 89 -20.85 19.08 1.84
C ARG A 89 -21.88 18.61 2.86
N ALA A 90 -21.46 17.94 3.93
CA ALA A 90 -22.36 17.49 5.00
C ALA A 90 -23.14 18.66 5.63
N LYS A 91 -22.47 19.81 5.84
CA LYS A 91 -23.13 21.04 6.31
C LYS A 91 -24.15 21.59 5.32
N ARG A 92 -23.81 21.59 4.02
CA ARG A 92 -24.72 22.08 2.96
C ARG A 92 -25.95 21.20 2.82
N GLU A 93 -25.79 19.89 2.97
CA GLU A 93 -26.89 18.91 2.92
C GLU A 93 -27.62 18.80 4.28
N GLN A 94 -27.24 19.61 5.28
CA GLN A 94 -27.87 19.66 6.62
C GLN A 94 -27.98 18.27 7.27
N VAL A 95 -26.93 17.45 7.13
CA VAL A 95 -26.90 16.07 7.64
C VAL A 95 -27.15 16.01 9.15
N LEU A 96 -26.71 17.02 9.90
CA LEU A 96 -27.04 17.18 11.32
C LEU A 96 -27.96 18.38 11.52
N GLU A 97 -28.99 18.21 12.36
CA GLU A 97 -29.91 19.28 12.76
C GLU A 97 -29.23 20.33 13.66
N LYS A 98 -28.29 19.90 14.50
CA LYS A 98 -27.56 20.76 15.45
C LYS A 98 -26.07 20.43 15.46
N GLY A 99 -25.24 21.46 15.53
CA GLY A 99 -23.79 21.31 15.61
C GLY A 99 -23.09 21.26 14.26
N SER A 100 -21.82 20.85 14.27
CA SER A 100 -20.98 20.77 13.07
C SER A 100 -20.49 19.34 12.92
N PRO A 101 -20.71 18.66 11.77
CA PRO A 101 -20.37 17.24 11.58
C PRO A 101 -18.86 16.97 11.50
N LYS A 102 -18.03 17.97 11.83
CA LYS A 102 -16.58 17.92 11.66
C LYS A 102 -15.97 16.88 12.59
N THR A 103 -16.40 16.87 13.84
CA THR A 103 -15.80 16.01 14.87
C THR A 103 -16.08 14.56 14.52
N GLU A 104 -17.33 14.23 14.27
CA GLU A 104 -17.82 12.89 13.96
C GLU A 104 -17.25 12.37 12.64
N ILE A 105 -17.18 13.20 11.58
CA ILE A 105 -16.51 12.81 10.33
C ILE A 105 -15.03 12.55 10.56
N THR A 106 -14.36 13.38 11.38
CA THR A 106 -12.92 13.20 11.68
C THR A 106 -12.68 11.93 12.48
N GLU A 107 -13.53 11.65 13.46
CA GLU A 107 -13.50 10.43 14.26
C GLU A 107 -13.71 9.20 13.38
N TYR A 108 -14.71 9.22 12.50
CA TYR A 108 -14.98 8.12 11.57
C TYR A 108 -13.77 7.82 10.66
N VAL A 109 -13.18 8.84 10.02
CA VAL A 109 -12.06 8.59 9.09
C VAL A 109 -10.77 8.16 9.81
N GLN A 110 -10.65 8.43 11.12
CA GLN A 110 -9.51 8.07 11.96
C GLN A 110 -9.72 6.77 12.74
N SER A 111 -10.94 6.23 12.79
CA SER A 111 -11.26 5.00 13.50
C SER A 111 -10.85 3.74 12.72
N GLU A 112 -11.11 2.58 13.32
CA GLU A 112 -10.96 1.26 12.68
C GLU A 112 -12.12 0.92 11.73
N GLU A 113 -13.17 1.76 11.67
CA GLU A 113 -14.28 1.61 10.72
C GLU A 113 -13.83 1.79 9.26
N VAL A 114 -12.71 2.49 9.04
CA VAL A 114 -12.08 2.58 7.73
C VAL A 114 -11.28 1.30 7.46
N PRO A 115 -11.73 0.43 6.54
CA PRO A 115 -11.10 -0.87 6.34
C PRO A 115 -9.68 -0.73 5.78
N GLU A 116 -8.79 -1.61 6.22
CA GLU A 116 -7.45 -1.72 5.66
C GLU A 116 -7.48 -2.19 4.20
N HIS A 117 -6.56 -1.67 3.41
CA HIS A 117 -6.38 -2.00 2.00
C HIS A 117 -4.93 -2.34 1.71
N ASN A 118 -4.70 -3.57 1.26
CA ASN A 118 -3.43 -4.00 0.69
C ASN A 118 -3.44 -3.82 -0.84
N PRO A 119 -2.78 -2.76 -1.38
CA PRO A 119 -2.79 -2.50 -2.82
C PRO A 119 -2.11 -3.61 -3.63
N VAL A 120 -1.11 -4.30 -3.05
CA VAL A 120 -0.44 -5.42 -3.73
C VAL A 120 -1.38 -6.62 -3.82
N GLN A 121 -2.03 -6.98 -2.72
CA GLN A 121 -2.95 -8.10 -2.72
C GLN A 121 -4.14 -7.84 -3.64
N ALA A 122 -4.67 -6.60 -3.65
CA ALA A 122 -5.74 -6.20 -4.56
C ALA A 122 -5.31 -6.31 -6.04
N PHE A 123 -4.11 -5.82 -6.37
CA PHE A 123 -3.55 -5.95 -7.71
C PHE A 123 -3.37 -7.43 -8.12
N LEU A 124 -2.79 -8.26 -7.25
CA LEU A 124 -2.56 -9.68 -7.57
C LEU A 124 -3.87 -10.46 -7.74
N LYS A 125 -4.91 -10.12 -6.97
CA LYS A 125 -6.25 -10.72 -7.09
C LYS A 125 -7.00 -10.28 -8.35
N SER A 126 -6.68 -9.11 -8.91
CA SER A 126 -7.31 -8.62 -10.15
C SER A 126 -6.67 -9.15 -11.43
N LEU A 127 -5.53 -9.85 -11.32
CA LEU A 127 -4.88 -10.47 -12.47
C LEU A 127 -5.72 -11.63 -13.04
N PRO A 128 -5.64 -11.88 -14.35
CA PRO A 128 -6.25 -13.06 -14.96
C PRO A 128 -5.62 -14.34 -14.39
N ALA A 129 -6.31 -15.47 -14.57
CA ALA A 129 -5.75 -16.77 -14.28
C ALA A 129 -4.40 -16.96 -14.97
N TRP A 130 -3.46 -17.61 -14.27
CA TRP A 130 -2.12 -17.82 -14.82
C TRP A 130 -2.20 -18.65 -16.11
N ASP A 131 -1.55 -18.16 -17.16
CA ASP A 131 -1.56 -18.73 -18.50
C ASP A 131 -0.54 -19.87 -18.70
N GLY A 132 0.10 -20.34 -17.61
CA GLY A 132 1.12 -21.39 -17.64
C GLY A 132 2.51 -20.92 -18.14
N GLN A 133 2.67 -19.65 -18.51
CA GLN A 133 3.93 -19.15 -19.04
C GLN A 133 4.78 -18.49 -17.95
N ASN A 134 6.11 -18.69 -18.02
CA ASN A 134 7.04 -18.03 -17.13
C ASN A 134 7.38 -16.62 -17.64
N HIS A 135 6.47 -15.66 -17.38
CA HIS A 135 6.65 -14.26 -17.76
C HIS A 135 7.84 -13.59 -17.08
N ILE A 136 8.19 -14.03 -15.86
CA ILE A 136 9.33 -13.52 -15.10
C ILE A 136 10.64 -13.83 -15.84
N ALA A 137 10.81 -15.08 -16.27
CA ALA A 137 11.96 -15.49 -17.07
C ALA A 137 12.01 -14.73 -18.41
N LYS A 138 10.87 -14.49 -19.06
CA LYS A 138 10.81 -13.69 -20.30
C LYS A 138 11.26 -12.24 -20.09
N VAL A 139 10.91 -11.62 -18.96
CA VAL A 139 11.31 -10.24 -18.64
C VAL A 139 12.81 -10.16 -18.33
N PHE A 140 13.31 -11.01 -17.43
CA PHE A 140 14.73 -11.01 -17.07
C PHE A 140 15.64 -11.51 -18.20
N GLY A 141 15.14 -12.39 -19.08
CA GLY A 141 15.86 -12.83 -20.28
C GLY A 141 16.12 -11.73 -21.30
N ARG A 142 15.52 -10.54 -21.15
CA ARG A 142 15.85 -9.35 -21.96
C ARG A 142 17.15 -8.68 -21.53
N LEU A 143 17.71 -9.07 -20.37
CA LEU A 143 18.99 -8.53 -19.90
C LEU A 143 20.13 -9.12 -20.75
N PRO A 144 20.99 -8.28 -21.33
CA PRO A 144 22.07 -8.77 -22.18
C PRO A 144 23.09 -9.56 -21.36
N GLY A 145 23.48 -10.73 -21.87
CA GLY A 145 24.52 -11.57 -21.25
C GLY A 145 24.11 -12.28 -19.96
N ILE A 146 22.81 -12.32 -19.62
CA ILE A 146 22.34 -13.03 -18.44
C ILE A 146 22.52 -14.54 -18.58
N THR A 147 23.14 -15.18 -17.59
CA THR A 147 23.27 -16.64 -17.55
C THR A 147 21.97 -17.29 -17.06
N SER A 148 21.77 -18.59 -17.35
CA SER A 148 20.62 -19.34 -16.82
C SER A 148 20.57 -19.35 -15.30
N GLU A 149 21.74 -19.36 -14.65
CA GLU A 149 21.87 -19.29 -13.20
C GLU A 149 21.41 -17.92 -12.64
N GLN A 150 21.89 -16.82 -13.23
CA GLN A 150 21.47 -15.46 -12.84
C GLN A 150 19.97 -15.26 -13.06
N LEU A 151 19.43 -15.78 -14.17
CA LEU A 151 18.01 -15.76 -14.47
C LEU A 151 17.20 -16.47 -13.38
N ASN A 152 17.67 -17.64 -12.92
CA ASN A 152 17.03 -18.40 -11.85
C ASN A 152 17.08 -17.62 -10.53
N TYR A 153 18.21 -17.03 -10.16
CA TYR A 153 18.34 -16.21 -8.96
C TYR A 153 17.41 -15.00 -8.97
N LEU A 154 17.31 -14.27 -10.08
CA LEU A 154 16.37 -13.15 -10.22
C LEU A 154 14.92 -13.59 -10.10
N THR A 155 14.59 -14.76 -10.64
CA THR A 155 13.24 -15.34 -10.55
C THR A 155 12.88 -15.70 -9.11
N ILE A 156 13.81 -16.34 -8.38
CA ILE A 156 13.63 -16.67 -6.96
C ILE A 156 13.53 -15.39 -6.12
N TRP A 157 14.40 -14.42 -6.36
CA TRP A 157 14.39 -13.13 -5.67
C TRP A 157 13.07 -12.40 -5.85
N LEU A 158 12.53 -12.33 -7.07
CA LEU A 158 11.26 -11.66 -7.33
C LEU A 158 10.07 -12.40 -6.68
N ARG A 159 10.09 -13.74 -6.69
CA ARG A 159 9.10 -14.55 -5.96
C ARG A 159 9.17 -14.29 -4.46
N SER A 160 10.38 -14.24 -3.90
CA SER A 160 10.62 -13.87 -2.51
C SER A 160 10.08 -12.47 -2.22
N ALA A 161 10.35 -11.49 -3.08
CA ALA A 161 9.83 -10.13 -2.91
C ALA A 161 8.29 -10.13 -2.82
N VAL A 162 7.60 -10.81 -3.74
CA VAL A 162 6.13 -10.92 -3.71
C VAL A 162 5.62 -11.63 -2.46
N ALA A 163 6.29 -12.68 -2.00
CA ALA A 163 5.93 -13.37 -0.76
C ALA A 163 6.04 -12.44 0.47
N HIS A 164 7.08 -11.62 0.55
CA HIS A 164 7.21 -10.60 1.60
C HIS A 164 6.15 -9.51 1.45
N TRP A 165 5.80 -9.08 0.24
CA TRP A 165 4.73 -8.09 0.04
C TRP A 165 3.38 -8.58 0.56
N LEU A 166 3.15 -9.89 0.46
CA LEU A 166 1.96 -10.57 0.95
C LEU A 166 2.08 -11.02 2.42
N GLN A 167 3.19 -10.70 3.09
CA GLN A 167 3.44 -11.10 4.48
C GLN A 167 3.38 -12.62 4.70
N MET A 168 3.77 -13.40 3.69
CA MET A 168 3.85 -14.87 3.78
C MET A 168 5.11 -15.34 4.53
N ASP A 169 6.19 -14.55 4.47
CA ASP A 169 7.39 -14.71 5.29
C ASP A 169 7.64 -13.41 6.05
N MET A 170 7.77 -13.53 7.37
CA MET A 170 8.01 -12.42 8.30
C MET A 170 9.20 -12.68 9.23
N LEU A 171 9.87 -13.83 9.09
CA LEU A 171 10.98 -14.23 9.96
C LEU A 171 12.27 -13.56 9.51
N HIS A 172 12.44 -13.44 8.19
CA HIS A 172 13.62 -12.85 7.57
C HIS A 172 13.18 -11.76 6.59
N GLY A 173 14.15 -10.94 6.19
CA GLY A 173 13.95 -10.08 5.04
C GLY A 173 14.45 -10.73 3.75
N ASN A 174 13.98 -10.26 2.60
CA ASN A 174 14.65 -10.53 1.33
C ASN A 174 15.99 -9.77 1.29
N GLU A 175 17.03 -10.36 1.89
CA GLU A 175 18.33 -9.71 2.12
C GLU A 175 19.20 -9.65 0.86
N CYS A 176 18.96 -10.52 -0.12
CA CYS A 176 19.72 -10.57 -1.36
C CYS A 176 19.44 -9.31 -2.21
N VAL A 177 20.51 -8.69 -2.71
CA VAL A 177 20.41 -7.46 -3.50
C VAL A 177 20.90 -7.69 -4.94
N PRO A 178 20.00 -8.00 -5.88
CA PRO A 178 20.36 -8.03 -7.29
C PRO A 178 20.96 -6.70 -7.73
N THR A 179 22.18 -6.78 -8.29
CA THR A 179 22.93 -5.61 -8.70
C THR A 179 23.03 -5.57 -10.22
N PHE A 180 22.44 -4.54 -10.81
CA PHE A 180 22.45 -4.29 -12.25
C PHE A 180 23.65 -3.42 -12.60
N ILE A 181 24.58 -4.00 -13.35
CA ILE A 181 25.83 -3.37 -13.80
C ILE A 181 25.72 -3.05 -15.28
N GLY A 182 26.04 -1.83 -15.68
CA GLY A 182 26.04 -1.44 -17.10
C GLY A 182 26.39 0.03 -17.30
N ALA A 183 26.56 0.47 -18.54
CA ALA A 183 26.92 1.85 -18.84
C ALA A 183 25.92 2.89 -18.29
N GLN A 184 26.37 4.12 -18.06
CA GLN A 184 25.49 5.22 -17.72
C GLN A 184 24.44 5.42 -18.83
N GLY A 185 23.19 5.72 -18.46
CA GLY A 185 22.12 5.93 -19.43
C GLY A 185 21.56 4.67 -20.10
N CYS A 186 22.05 3.47 -19.81
CA CYS A 186 21.53 2.23 -20.43
C CYS A 186 20.16 1.75 -19.88
N GLY A 187 19.49 2.56 -19.06
CA GLY A 187 18.12 2.29 -18.60
C GLY A 187 17.98 1.30 -17.44
N LYS A 188 19.04 1.01 -16.66
CA LYS A 188 19.01 0.07 -15.52
C LYS A 188 17.92 0.43 -14.50
N THR A 189 17.92 1.66 -14.00
CA THR A 189 16.94 2.16 -13.05
C THR A 189 15.52 2.10 -13.63
N THR A 190 15.38 2.43 -14.91
CA THR A 190 14.10 2.32 -15.63
C THR A 190 13.63 0.87 -15.75
N PHE A 191 14.52 -0.08 -16.02
CA PHE A 191 14.21 -1.50 -16.09
C PHE A 191 13.68 -2.00 -14.74
N VAL A 192 14.41 -1.72 -13.66
CA VAL A 192 14.04 -2.11 -12.30
C VAL A 192 12.70 -1.48 -11.90
N ARG A 193 12.50 -0.19 -12.14
CA ARG A 193 11.22 0.50 -11.87
C ARG A 193 10.05 -0.11 -12.65
N ARG A 194 10.30 -0.60 -13.87
CA ARG A 194 9.30 -1.26 -14.73
C ARG A 194 9.00 -2.71 -14.34
N LEU A 195 9.77 -3.31 -13.43
CA LEU A 195 9.39 -4.59 -12.81
C LEU A 195 8.10 -4.43 -11.99
N LEU A 196 7.84 -3.22 -11.46
CA LEU A 196 6.55 -2.91 -10.87
C LEU A 196 5.52 -2.51 -11.94
N PRO A 197 4.32 -3.10 -11.88
CA PRO A 197 3.21 -2.70 -12.75
C PRO A 197 2.83 -1.24 -12.48
N PRO A 198 2.24 -0.51 -13.45
CA PRO A 198 1.93 0.92 -13.30
C PRO A 198 1.23 1.29 -11.98
N ALA A 199 0.29 0.47 -11.52
CA ALA A 199 -0.46 0.67 -10.28
C ALA A 199 0.39 0.59 -9.01
N LEU A 200 1.55 -0.07 -9.04
CA LEU A 200 2.44 -0.25 -7.88
C LEU A 200 3.74 0.56 -7.97
N ARG A 201 3.95 1.32 -9.05
CA ARG A 201 5.20 2.11 -9.25
C ARG A 201 5.38 3.22 -8.24
N GLU A 202 4.32 3.68 -7.58
CA GLU A 202 4.42 4.65 -6.49
C GLU A 202 5.20 4.12 -5.27
N TYR A 203 5.30 2.80 -5.11
CA TYR A 203 6.03 2.14 -4.03
C TYR A 203 7.47 1.77 -4.43
N TYR A 204 8.02 2.45 -5.43
CA TYR A 204 9.41 2.35 -5.82
C TYR A 204 10.21 3.53 -5.24
N LEU A 205 11.22 3.24 -4.43
CA LEU A 205 12.14 4.24 -3.92
C LEU A 205 13.43 4.26 -4.73
N ASP A 206 13.73 5.41 -5.34
CA ASP A 206 14.86 5.55 -6.28
C ASP A 206 16.22 5.64 -5.59
N HIS A 207 16.26 6.23 -4.39
CA HIS A 207 17.47 6.41 -3.60
C HIS A 207 17.16 6.31 -2.10
N LEU A 208 18.08 5.73 -1.34
CA LEU A 208 18.00 5.58 0.11
C LEU A 208 19.11 6.35 0.82
N ASN A 209 18.72 7.22 1.76
CA ASN A 209 19.65 7.84 2.70
C ASN A 209 19.93 6.90 3.89
N LEU A 210 21.12 6.28 3.88
CA LEU A 210 21.54 5.34 4.93
C LEU A 210 21.93 5.98 6.27
N SER A 211 22.07 7.31 6.31
CA SER A 211 22.50 8.05 7.50
C SER A 211 21.33 8.35 8.46
N ASN A 212 20.09 8.32 7.97
CA ASN A 212 18.91 8.64 8.76
C ASN A 212 18.12 7.36 9.09
N LYS A 213 17.85 7.11 10.39
CA LYS A 213 17.03 5.97 10.82
C LYS A 213 15.60 6.05 10.26
N PHE A 214 15.00 7.23 10.27
CA PHE A 214 13.63 7.42 9.81
C PHE A 214 13.48 7.08 8.32
N ASP A 215 14.41 7.54 7.47
CA ASP A 215 14.38 7.26 6.03
C ASP A 215 14.53 5.76 5.75
N LYS A 216 15.39 5.06 6.51
CA LYS A 216 15.54 3.59 6.42
C LYS A 216 14.27 2.85 6.83
N ASP A 217 13.70 3.23 7.97
CA ASP A 217 12.47 2.63 8.49
C ASP A 217 11.32 2.84 7.49
N MET A 218 11.18 4.07 6.94
CA MET A 218 10.21 4.40 5.91
C MET A 218 10.42 3.62 4.61
N ALA A 219 11.68 3.47 4.18
CA ALA A 219 12.03 2.68 3.00
C ALA A 219 11.55 1.23 3.15
N LEU A 220 11.75 0.63 4.32
CA LEU A 220 11.38 -0.76 4.61
C LEU A 220 9.86 -0.98 4.70
N THR A 221 9.12 -0.04 5.28
CA THR A 221 7.68 -0.21 5.56
C THR A 221 6.77 0.29 4.44
N ASN A 222 7.21 1.25 3.63
CA ASN A 222 6.33 1.94 2.67
C ASN A 222 6.63 1.66 1.20
N ASN A 223 7.69 0.91 0.90
CA ASN A 223 8.10 0.62 -0.47
C ASN A 223 8.20 -0.87 -0.73
N LEU A 224 7.93 -1.25 -1.98
CA LEU A 224 8.05 -2.63 -2.47
C LEU A 224 9.46 -2.90 -2.99
N PHE A 225 10.02 -1.93 -3.71
CA PHE A 225 11.41 -1.94 -4.16
C PHE A 225 12.14 -0.69 -3.71
N VAL A 226 13.35 -0.89 -3.18
CA VAL A 226 14.26 0.17 -2.77
C VAL A 226 15.55 0.04 -3.56
N ASN A 227 15.82 1.03 -4.40
CA ASN A 227 17.04 1.08 -5.21
C ASN A 227 18.19 1.72 -4.43
N LEU A 228 19.27 0.98 -4.32
CA LEU A 228 20.58 1.45 -3.89
C LEU A 228 21.29 2.00 -5.13
N ASP A 229 20.90 3.21 -5.53
CA ASP A 229 21.55 3.88 -6.65
C ASP A 229 23.01 4.22 -6.30
N GLU A 230 23.87 4.14 -7.31
CA GLU A 230 25.31 4.32 -7.18
C GLU A 230 25.89 3.52 -6.01
N LEU A 231 25.76 2.19 -6.06
CA LEU A 231 26.26 1.30 -4.99
C LEU A 231 27.72 1.59 -4.57
N GLU A 232 28.53 2.11 -5.50
CA GLU A 232 29.93 2.50 -5.25
C GLU A 232 30.12 3.75 -4.37
N ALA A 233 29.11 4.62 -4.31
CA ALA A 233 29.05 5.83 -3.50
C ALA A 233 28.80 5.52 -2.01
N ILE A 234 28.34 4.30 -1.70
CA ILE A 234 28.20 3.83 -0.32
C ILE A 234 29.57 3.75 0.32
N ARG A 235 29.79 4.62 1.31
CA ARG A 235 31.07 4.73 2.00
C ARG A 235 31.33 3.47 2.84
N PRO A 236 32.60 3.10 3.10
CA PRO A 236 32.93 2.01 4.01
C PRO A 236 32.26 2.14 5.39
N SER A 237 32.13 3.37 5.91
CA SER A 237 31.43 3.66 7.17
C SER A 237 29.92 3.37 7.14
N GLN A 238 29.30 3.36 5.96
CA GLN A 238 27.88 3.08 5.77
C GLN A 238 27.59 1.60 5.52
N GLN A 239 28.60 0.77 5.23
CA GLN A 239 28.44 -0.65 4.92
C GLN A 239 27.76 -1.42 6.06
N SER A 240 28.14 -1.15 7.32
CA SER A 240 27.49 -1.76 8.48
C SER A 240 26.02 -1.35 8.62
N SER A 241 25.71 -0.07 8.38
CA SER A 241 24.33 0.45 8.39
C SER A 241 23.49 -0.18 7.28
N LEU A 242 24.03 -0.31 6.07
CA LEU A 242 23.37 -1.00 4.96
C LEU A 242 23.10 -2.46 5.31
N LYS A 243 24.13 -3.19 5.76
CA LYS A 243 24.02 -4.59 6.17
C LYS A 243 22.92 -4.77 7.21
N GLN A 244 22.91 -3.94 8.26
CA GLN A 244 21.85 -3.97 9.26
C GLN A 244 20.47 -3.78 8.61
N THR A 245 20.31 -2.75 7.78
CA THR A 245 19.05 -2.42 7.08
C THR A 245 18.54 -3.59 6.22
N LEU A 246 19.43 -4.24 5.46
CA LEU A 246 19.08 -5.39 4.64
C LEU A 246 18.59 -6.59 5.47
N SER A 247 19.03 -6.70 6.73
CA SER A 247 18.68 -7.82 7.63
C SER A 247 17.40 -7.59 8.43
N VAL A 248 16.88 -6.36 8.47
CA VAL A 248 15.71 -6.04 9.28
C VAL A 248 14.51 -6.80 8.75
N SER A 249 13.85 -7.62 9.57
CA SER A 249 12.60 -8.30 9.21
C SER A 249 11.35 -7.51 9.63
N LYS A 250 11.42 -6.80 10.76
CA LYS A 250 10.36 -5.93 11.27
C LYS A 250 10.92 -4.60 11.74
N VAL A 251 10.16 -3.54 11.52
CA VAL A 251 10.57 -2.18 11.87
C VAL A 251 9.85 -1.76 13.14
N ASN A 252 10.58 -1.72 14.24
CA ASN A 252 10.05 -1.25 15.52
C ASN A 252 10.18 0.27 15.57
N GLY A 253 9.05 0.97 15.66
CA GLY A 253 9.06 2.42 15.73
C GLY A 253 7.70 3.05 15.92
N ARG A 254 7.73 4.34 16.24
CA ARG A 254 6.53 5.17 16.30
C ARG A 254 6.12 5.57 14.87
N PRO A 255 4.88 5.30 14.42
CA PRO A 255 4.39 5.82 13.13
C PRO A 255 4.43 7.35 13.12
N ILE A 256 4.54 7.98 11.93
CA ILE A 256 4.60 9.45 11.80
C ILE A 256 3.45 10.14 12.56
N PHE A 257 2.28 9.51 12.55
CA PHE A 257 1.06 10.02 13.18
C PHE A 257 0.61 9.16 14.38
N GLY A 258 1.34 8.09 14.72
CA GLY A 258 0.99 7.18 15.80
C GLY A 258 1.48 7.70 17.15
N ARG A 259 0.73 7.44 18.22
CA ARG A 259 1.18 7.74 19.59
C ARG A 259 1.94 6.58 20.23
N THR A 260 1.71 5.36 19.74
CA THR A 260 2.26 4.12 20.29
C THR A 260 3.38 3.59 19.40
N GLN A 261 4.33 2.86 19.99
CA GLN A 261 5.27 2.06 19.22
C GLN A 261 4.55 0.83 18.69
N GLU A 262 4.64 0.60 17.40
CA GLU A 262 4.05 -0.56 16.74
C GLU A 262 5.10 -1.22 15.85
N ASP A 263 5.10 -2.55 15.85
CA ASP A 263 5.95 -3.33 14.97
C ASP A 263 5.35 -3.28 13.57
N ARG A 264 6.02 -2.54 12.68
CA ARG A 264 5.57 -2.38 11.31
C ARG A 264 6.18 -3.48 10.42
N PRO A 265 5.36 -4.16 9.61
CA PRO A 265 5.87 -5.18 8.70
C PRO A 265 6.80 -4.56 7.65
N ARG A 266 7.84 -5.30 7.29
CA ARG A 266 8.68 -4.97 6.14
C ARG A 266 8.00 -5.43 4.87
N PHE A 267 7.97 -4.57 3.86
CA PHE A 267 7.57 -4.92 2.49
C PHE A 267 8.77 -4.85 1.53
N ALA A 268 9.77 -4.02 1.83
CA ALA A 268 10.81 -3.70 0.86
C ALA A 268 11.73 -4.90 0.51
N SER A 269 11.95 -5.06 -0.79
CA SER A 269 13.08 -5.80 -1.34
C SER A 269 14.07 -4.83 -1.99
N PHE A 270 15.36 -5.09 -1.84
CA PHE A 270 16.40 -4.20 -2.31
C PHE A 270 16.92 -4.62 -3.69
N VAL A 271 17.32 -3.61 -4.45
CA VAL A 271 17.97 -3.72 -5.77
C VAL A 271 19.07 -2.67 -5.82
N ALA A 272 20.10 -2.90 -6.63
CA ALA A 272 21.16 -1.92 -6.81
C ALA A 272 21.42 -1.65 -8.29
N THR A 273 21.73 -0.41 -8.61
CA THR A 273 22.17 0.01 -9.94
C THR A 273 23.55 0.65 -9.83
N THR A 274 24.46 0.26 -10.73
CA THR A 274 25.81 0.84 -10.74
C THR A 274 26.43 0.81 -12.13
N ASN A 275 27.30 1.77 -12.38
CA ASN A 275 28.13 1.80 -13.59
C ASN A 275 29.48 1.09 -13.38
N ASN A 276 29.84 0.81 -12.12
CA ASN A 276 31.10 0.17 -11.76
C ASN A 276 31.00 -1.35 -11.90
N ARG A 277 31.96 -1.95 -12.61
CA ARG A 277 32.04 -3.41 -12.81
C ARG A 277 32.43 -4.19 -11.55
N HIS A 278 33.05 -3.53 -10.59
CA HIS A 278 33.49 -4.10 -9.32
C HIS A 278 32.98 -3.26 -8.14
N PRO A 279 31.65 -3.23 -7.92
CA PRO A 279 31.06 -2.32 -6.94
C PRO A 279 31.26 -2.78 -5.48
N LEU A 280 31.56 -4.06 -5.26
CA LEU A 280 31.79 -4.64 -3.94
C LEU A 280 33.22 -4.32 -3.49
N LYS A 281 33.34 -3.52 -2.43
CA LYS A 281 34.62 -3.13 -1.80
C LYS A 281 34.88 -3.90 -0.49
N ASP A 282 34.04 -4.87 -0.15
CA ASP A 282 34.15 -5.61 1.11
C ASP A 282 35.22 -6.71 1.01
N VAL A 283 36.27 -6.58 1.82
CA VAL A 283 37.40 -7.51 1.92
C VAL A 283 36.96 -8.90 2.42
N THR A 284 35.84 -8.99 3.15
CA THR A 284 35.32 -10.24 3.74
C THR A 284 34.33 -11.00 2.84
N GLY A 285 33.97 -10.43 1.69
CA GLY A 285 32.89 -10.92 0.83
C GLY A 285 31.50 -10.58 1.39
N SER A 286 30.67 -9.90 0.59
CA SER A 286 29.26 -9.71 0.94
C SER A 286 28.50 -11.02 0.71
N ARG A 287 27.73 -11.47 1.71
CA ARG A 287 26.77 -12.59 1.58
C ARG A 287 25.39 -12.14 1.07
N ARG A 288 25.20 -10.84 0.89
CA ARG A 288 23.94 -10.16 0.53
C ARG A 288 24.05 -9.52 -0.84
#